data_AF-A0A2P6RM72-F1
#
_entry.id   AF-A0A2P6RM72-F1
#
_cell.length_a   1.000
_cell.length_b   1.000
_cell.length_c   1.000
_cell.angle_alpha   90.00
_cell.angle_beta   90.00
_cell.angle_gamma   90.00
#
_symmetry.space_group_name_H-M   'P 1'
#
loop_
_entity.id
_entity.type
_entity.pdbx_description
1 polymer ?
#
loop_
_entity_poly.entity_id
_entity_poly.type
_entity_poly.pdbx_seq_one_letter_code
_entity_poly.pdbx_strand_id
1 'polypeptide(L)' 'MVVHHMLAETMPIVAHGGVWGALLGACRIHKKPDIAQIAAAHLFELEPNNIGNYVMLPNVYASAGRWGDV' A
#
# COMPACT_ATOMS: atom_id res chain seq x y z
N MET A 1 15.38 -3.45 -12.01
CA MET A 1 13.94 -3.11 -11.95
C MET A 1 13.06 -4.37 -11.96
N VAL A 2 13.28 -5.35 -11.07
CA VAL A 2 12.48 -6.61 -11.09
C VAL A 2 11.96 -7.05 -9.71
N VAL A 3 12.35 -6.36 -8.63
CA VAL A 3 11.98 -6.77 -7.26
C VAL A 3 10.66 -6.18 -6.75
N HIS A 4 10.14 -5.09 -7.34
CA HIS A 4 8.97 -4.40 -6.81
C HIS A 4 7.62 -5.04 -7.16
N HIS A 5 7.46 -5.63 -8.34
CA HIS A 5 6.19 -6.27 -8.74
C HIS A 5 6.00 -7.64 -8.08
N MET A 6 7.09 -8.36 -7.81
CA MET A 6 7.04 -9.73 -7.32
C MET A 6 6.50 -9.81 -5.88
N LEU A 7 6.76 -8.81 -5.03
CA LEU A 7 6.35 -8.83 -3.62
C LEU A 7 4.81 -8.78 -3.43
N ALA A 8 4.05 -8.14 -4.32
CA ALA A 8 2.60 -8.02 -4.15
C ALA A 8 1.86 -9.30 -4.57
N GLU A 9 2.34 -10.01 -5.59
CA GLU A 9 1.64 -11.17 -6.16
C GLU A 9 2.19 -12.53 -5.69
N THR A 10 3.40 -12.59 -5.12
CA THR A 10 4.05 -13.87 -4.72
C THR A 10 4.34 -14.02 -3.24
N MET A 11 3.71 -13.22 -2.35
CA MET A 11 3.91 -13.41 -0.90
C MET A 11 3.45 -14.83 -0.48
N PRO A 12 4.39 -15.74 -0.13
CA PRO A 12 4.07 -17.14 0.14
C PRO A 12 3.49 -17.35 1.55
N ILE A 13 3.28 -16.27 2.30
CA ILE A 13 2.87 -16.27 3.70
C ILE A 13 1.75 -15.24 3.82
N VAL A 14 0.70 -15.55 4.59
CA VAL A 14 -0.35 -14.59 4.96
C VAL A 14 0.33 -13.43 5.69
N ALA A 15 0.54 -12.33 4.97
CA ALA A 15 1.18 -11.15 5.50
C ALA A 15 0.25 -10.50 6.53
N HIS A 16 0.73 -10.35 7.76
CA HIS A 16 0.06 -9.61 8.82
C HIS A 16 0.12 -8.10 8.53
N GLY A 17 -0.75 -7.31 9.16
CA GLY A 17 -0.91 -5.87 8.86
C GLY A 17 0.41 -5.08 8.81
N GLY A 18 1.37 -5.39 9.67
CA GLY A 18 2.70 -4.74 9.65
C GLY A 18 3.45 -4.85 8.32
N VAL A 19 3.36 -5.99 7.61
CA VAL A 19 4.02 -6.18 6.32
C VAL A 19 3.37 -5.33 5.24
N TRP A 20 2.03 -5.32 5.19
CA TRP A 20 1.29 -4.48 4.26
C TRP A 20 1.48 -2.98 4.56
N GLY A 21 1.56 -2.59 5.82
CA GLY A 21 1.87 -1.22 6.25
C GLY A 21 3.26 -0.77 5.80
N ALA A 22 4.27 -1.64 5.93
CA ALA A 22 5.62 -1.37 5.43
C ALA A 22 5.65 -1.21 3.91
N LEU A 23 4.93 -2.09 3.18
CA LEU A 23 4.81 -2.00 1.72
C LEU A 23 4.11 -0.70 1.29
N LEU A 24 3.00 -0.34 1.95
CA LEU A 24 2.28 0.90 1.68
C LEU A 24 3.17 2.14 1.95
N GLY A 25 3.98 2.09 3.01
CA GLY A 25 5.00 3.09 3.31
C GLY A 25 6.05 3.25 2.22
N ALA A 26 6.56 2.12 1.71
CA ALA A 26 7.50 2.12 0.60
C ALA A 26 6.86 2.68 -0.68
N CYS A 27 5.60 2.34 -0.95
CA CYS A 27 4.88 2.85 -2.13
C CYS A 27 4.73 4.37 -2.11
N ARG A 28 4.56 4.98 -0.93
CA ARG A 28 4.55 6.45 -0.77
C ARG A 28 5.87 7.09 -1.19
N ILE A 29 7.01 6.52 -0.74
CA ILE A 29 8.35 7.04 -1.02
C ILE A 29 8.70 6.89 -2.50
N HIS A 30 8.37 5.73 -3.08
CA HIS A 30 8.70 5.38 -4.46
C HIS A 30 7.63 5.76 -5.48
N LYS A 31 6.56 6.44 -5.06
CA LYS A 31 5.45 6.90 -5.91
C LYS A 31 4.83 5.76 -6.73
N LYS A 32 4.45 4.68 -6.03
CA LYS A 32 3.84 3.47 -6.60
C LYS A 32 2.37 3.35 -6.19
N PRO A 33 1.47 4.18 -6.72
CA PRO A 33 0.05 4.20 -6.33
C PRO A 33 -0.68 2.88 -6.61
N ASP A 34 -0.37 2.21 -7.72
CA ASP A 34 -1.07 0.98 -8.10
C ASP A 34 -0.77 -0.18 -7.11
N ILE A 35 0.47 -0.25 -6.62
CA ILE A 35 0.87 -1.23 -5.59
C ILE A 35 0.31 -0.83 -4.21
N ALA A 36 0.25 0.48 -3.93
CA ALA A 36 -0.35 0.98 -2.68
C ALA A 36 -1.83 0.62 -2.57
N GLN A 37 -2.58 0.63 -3.67
CA GLN A 37 -3.99 0.24 -3.66
C GLN A 37 -4.18 -1.22 -3.22
N ILE A 38 -3.33 -2.12 -3.71
CA ILE A 38 -3.33 -3.54 -3.31
C ILE A 38 -3.01 -3.68 -1.82
N ALA A 39 -1.95 -3.00 -1.35
CA ALA A 39 -1.56 -3.06 0.05
C ALA A 39 -2.63 -2.47 1.00
N ALA A 40 -3.27 -1.37 0.60
CA ALA A 40 -4.33 -0.73 1.37
C ALA A 40 -5.59 -1.61 1.43
N ALA A 41 -5.96 -2.28 0.35
CA ALA A 41 -7.11 -3.20 0.35
C ALA A 41 -6.93 -4.32 1.38
N HIS A 42 -5.76 -4.96 1.43
CA HIS A 42 -5.46 -5.98 2.44
C HIS A 42 -5.43 -5.41 3.87
N LEU A 43 -4.94 -4.19 4.05
CA LEU A 43 -4.98 -3.52 5.36
C LEU A 43 -6.40 -3.19 5.83
N PHE A 44 -7.31 -2.84 4.92
CA PHE A 44 -8.71 -2.61 5.26
C PHE A 44 -9.42 -3.91 5.65
N GLU A 45 -9.07 -5.03 5.04
CA GLU A 45 -9.58 -6.35 5.42
C GLU A 45 -9.01 -6.82 6.76
N LEU A 46 -7.71 -6.67 6.99
CA LEU A 46 -7.01 -7.15 8.19
C LEU A 46 -7.22 -6.25 9.40
N GLU A 47 -7.28 -4.95 9.20
CA GLU A 47 -7.33 -3.92 10.26
C GLU A 47 -8.36 -2.84 9.92
N PRO A 48 -9.66 -3.18 9.80
CA PRO A 48 -10.70 -2.24 9.34
C PRO A 48 -10.86 -1.01 10.24
N ASN A 49 -10.47 -1.12 11.51
CA ASN A 49 -10.56 -0.06 12.52
C ASN A 49 -9.29 0.80 12.63
N ASN A 50 -8.24 0.50 11.86
CA ASN A 50 -7.00 1.26 11.87
C ASN A 50 -7.14 2.48 10.92
N ILE A 51 -7.54 3.62 11.50
CA ILE A 51 -7.75 4.89 10.81
C ILE A 51 -6.49 5.35 10.05
N GLY A 52 -5.30 4.96 10.53
CA GLY A 52 -4.03 5.28 9.86
C GLY A 52 -3.96 4.76 8.42
N ASN A 53 -4.57 3.60 8.14
CA ASN A 53 -4.55 3.00 6.80
C ASN A 53 -5.36 3.84 5.80
N TYR A 54 -6.46 4.47 6.24
CA TYR A 54 -7.31 5.32 5.40
C TYR A 54 -6.65 6.65 5.02
N VAL A 55 -5.81 7.19 5.91
CA VAL A 55 -5.06 8.43 5.64
C VAL A 55 -3.84 8.17 4.74
N MET A 56 -3.31 6.96 4.76
CA MET A 56 -2.05 6.64 4.10
C MET A 56 -2.18 6.47 2.58
N LEU A 57 -3.28 5.89 2.09
CA LEU A 57 -3.49 5.70 0.65
C LEU A 57 -3.60 7.03 -0.13
N PRO A 58 -4.40 8.01 0.30
CA PRO A 58 -4.42 9.34 -0.32
C PRO A 58 -3.06 10.03 -0.32
N ASN A 59 -2.26 9.82 0.73
CA ASN A 59 -0.89 10.36 0.79
C ASN A 59 0.04 9.76 -0.27
N VAL A 60 -0.18 8.52 -0.71
CA VAL A 60 0.57 7.91 -1.82
C VAL A 60 0.15 8.54 -3.15
N TYR A 61 -1.15 8.72 -3.38
CA TYR A 61 -1.65 9.39 -4.57
C TYR A 61 -1.13 10.83 -4.67
N ALA A 62 -1.17 11.56 -3.56
CA ALA A 62 -0.59 12.87 -3.40
C ALA A 62 0.92 12.90 -3.74
N SER A 63 1.71 11.98 -3.18
CA SER A 63 3.16 11.93 -3.44
C SER A 63 3.49 11.59 -4.90
N ALA A 64 2.59 10.87 -5.57
CA ALA A 64 2.66 10.56 -7.00
C ALA A 64 2.14 11.70 -7.92
N GLY A 65 1.64 12.81 -7.36
CA GLY A 65 1.03 13.90 -8.14
C GLY A 65 -0.37 13.57 -8.69
N ARG A 66 -0.99 12.49 -8.22
CA ARG A 66 -2.30 11.97 -8.65
C ARG A 66 -3.39 12.33 -7.64
N TRP A 67 -3.43 13.59 -7.21
CA TRP A 67 -4.37 14.07 -6.18
C TRP A 67 -5.85 13.92 -6.55
N GLY A 68 -6.18 13.77 -7.84
CA GLY A 68 -7.55 13.60 -8.33
C GLY A 68 -8.07 12.16 -8.39
N ASP A 69 -7.24 11.18 -8.02
CA ASP A 69 -7.57 9.76 -8.14
C ASP A 69 -8.01 9.13 -6.80
N VAL A 70 -8.20 9.98 -5.78
CA VAL A 70 -8.64 9.61 -4.42
C VAL A 70 -10.15 9.65 -4.24
#